data_AF-A0A9P0XCC7-F1
#
_entry.id   AF-A0A9P0XCC7-F1
#
_cell.length_a   1.000
_cell.length_b   1.000
_cell.length_c   1.000
_cell.angle_alpha   90.00
_cell.angle_beta   90.00
_cell.angle_gamma   90.00
#
_symmetry.space_group_name_H-M   'P 1'
#
loop_
_entity.id
_entity.type
_entity.pdbx_description
1 polymer ?
#
loop_
_entity_poly.entity_id
_entity_poly.type
_entity_poly.pdbx_seq_one_letter_code
_entity_poly.pdbx_strand_id
1 'polypeptide(L)'
;MSIKPVGRVAILFFILSAHAQSLPDVTIQAFKPKGVRVSIQDPEKKLNQFVFQGNVNRNINVNDVGQISGEVIKPTNGAWVFEDPNISLKPGDVINYYVFVIRDRKGYVNDNLTSTVTELVDPSSPAMPSSPDCKSTVTEVAGKVCAGQVIFEDNFDRLQDLWHIEQYIPDQPDYPFVSYQRPPKSQTVVVDNGYLRIAPQLQQDLAGFSNISILSGTLDLTSGCTSRTTYSSKCSVSAWGASILPPVVSGRLTTKMAFKYGVVEVRAKLPKGDWLYPDIGLEPLMNKYGFMNYASGLIRIAGARGNNELNLGAEDLSNKVLYGGPIMDFDCRGNLLRKRSAAEPWSNDFHTYSARWEPGRITLAVDGIEWARIEPSANGFQGLLGRDCPLPRDLLASGSNMAPFDDYFYLTLGVAAGGISEFPDGSYTSDSRPKPWRNPGRKASLNFWQDIKTWWNTWTQPLIVDYVRIRAI
;
A
#
# COMPACT_ATOMS: atom_id res chain seq x y z
N MET A 1 18.11 -5.99 -67.74
CA MET A 1 18.33 -4.99 -66.69
C MET A 1 17.80 -5.59 -65.39
N SER A 2 18.71 -5.85 -64.47
CA SER A 2 18.47 -6.60 -63.22
C SER A 2 17.84 -5.68 -62.18
N ILE A 3 16.76 -6.11 -61.51
CA ILE A 3 16.26 -5.46 -60.30
C ILE A 3 15.96 -6.56 -59.27
N LYS A 4 16.84 -6.65 -58.27
CA LYS A 4 16.70 -7.51 -57.08
C LYS A 4 15.67 -6.90 -56.11
N PRO A 5 14.92 -7.71 -55.33
CA PRO A 5 14.12 -7.19 -54.22
C PRO A 5 15.03 -6.83 -53.03
N VAL A 6 14.84 -5.62 -52.50
CA VAL A 6 15.50 -5.11 -51.29
C VAL A 6 14.85 -5.76 -50.07
N GLY A 7 15.63 -6.56 -49.33
CA GLY A 7 15.22 -7.10 -48.04
C GLY A 7 15.09 -5.98 -47.01
N ARG A 8 13.91 -5.84 -46.41
CA ARG A 8 13.70 -4.99 -45.24
C ARG A 8 14.23 -5.72 -44.01
N VAL A 9 15.37 -5.26 -43.49
CA VAL A 9 15.87 -5.65 -42.16
C VAL A 9 14.99 -4.93 -41.12
N ALA A 10 14.16 -5.68 -40.41
CA ALA A 10 13.47 -5.20 -39.23
C ALA A 10 14.48 -5.19 -38.07
N ILE A 11 14.95 -4.00 -37.69
CA ILE A 11 15.75 -3.80 -36.49
C ILE A 11 14.79 -3.87 -35.30
N LEU A 12 14.73 -5.04 -34.64
CA LEU A 12 14.11 -5.17 -33.32
C LEU A 12 14.91 -4.30 -32.34
N PHE A 13 14.32 -3.20 -31.89
CA PHE A 13 14.78 -2.51 -30.69
C PHE A 13 14.47 -3.41 -29.47
N PHE A 14 15.47 -4.17 -29.02
CA PHE A 14 15.48 -4.65 -27.65
C PHE A 14 15.60 -3.43 -26.75
N ILE A 15 14.48 -3.00 -26.17
CA ILE A 15 14.47 -2.11 -25.02
C ILE A 15 15.08 -2.92 -23.87
N LEU A 16 16.38 -2.76 -23.64
CA LEU A 16 17.04 -3.20 -22.43
C LEU A 16 16.45 -2.40 -21.27
N SER A 17 15.53 -3.03 -20.53
CA SER A 17 15.08 -2.53 -19.24
C SER A 17 16.30 -2.32 -18.34
N ALA A 18 16.64 -1.06 -18.09
CA ALA A 18 17.60 -0.69 -17.07
C ALA A 18 17.00 -1.08 -15.70
N HIS A 19 17.37 -2.26 -15.21
CA HIS A 19 17.15 -2.61 -13.81
C HIS A 19 17.94 -1.60 -12.98
N ALA A 20 17.25 -0.79 -12.18
CA ALA A 20 17.87 -0.06 -11.10
C ALA A 20 18.39 -1.11 -10.10
N GLN A 21 19.65 -1.48 -10.25
CA GLN A 21 20.28 -2.52 -9.46
C GLN A 21 20.70 -1.89 -8.11
N SER A 22 20.11 -2.35 -7.01
CA SER A 22 20.47 -1.87 -5.68
C SER A 22 21.92 -2.21 -5.35
N LEU A 23 22.66 -1.22 -4.86
CA LEU A 23 24.03 -1.42 -4.39
C LEU A 23 24.03 -2.13 -3.04
N PRO A 24 25.05 -2.95 -2.73
CA PRO A 24 25.06 -3.69 -1.48
C PRO A 24 25.21 -2.74 -0.28
N ASP A 25 24.53 -3.08 0.82
CA ASP A 25 24.54 -2.26 2.04
C ASP A 25 25.94 -2.22 2.68
N VAL A 26 26.27 -1.04 3.20
CA VAL A 26 27.54 -0.76 3.88
C VAL A 26 27.32 -0.87 5.39
N THR A 27 28.16 -1.65 6.06
CA THR A 27 28.16 -1.78 7.51
C THR A 27 29.34 -0.99 8.10
N ILE A 28 29.09 -0.20 9.14
CA ILE A 28 30.11 0.56 9.86
C ILE A 28 30.09 0.15 11.33
N GLN A 29 31.24 -0.29 11.86
CA GLN A 29 31.42 -0.65 13.26
C GLN A 29 32.46 0.29 13.90
N ALA A 30 32.11 0.87 15.05
CA ALA A 30 33.02 1.68 15.86
C ALA A 30 33.62 0.83 16.98
N PHE A 31 34.93 0.91 17.21
CA PHE A 31 35.63 0.05 18.17
C PHE A 31 35.95 0.73 19.51
N LYS A 32 36.01 -0.07 20.57
CA LYS A 32 36.68 0.28 21.83
C LYS A 32 38.17 -0.14 21.77
N PRO A 33 39.13 0.70 22.23
CA PRO A 33 38.96 2.08 22.68
C PRO A 33 38.88 3.11 21.54
N LYS A 34 39.33 2.74 20.33
CA LYS A 34 39.23 3.53 19.09
C LYS A 34 39.37 2.61 17.88
N GLY A 35 38.91 3.09 16.73
CA GLY A 35 38.97 2.42 15.44
C GLY A 35 37.60 2.37 14.78
N VAL A 36 37.60 2.20 13.46
CA VAL A 36 36.40 1.96 12.65
C VAL A 36 36.65 0.82 11.69
N ARG A 37 35.63 0.01 11.46
CA ARG A 37 35.59 -0.97 10.37
C ARG A 37 34.42 -0.67 9.46
N VAL A 38 34.67 -0.71 8.16
CA VAL A 38 33.67 -0.58 7.11
C VAL A 38 33.67 -1.86 6.28
N SER A 39 32.50 -2.44 6.04
CA SER A 39 32.35 -3.65 5.24
C SER A 39 31.15 -3.60 4.29
N ILE A 40 31.24 -4.33 3.18
CA ILE A 40 30.17 -4.46 2.18
C ILE A 40 29.96 -5.92 1.80
N GLN A 41 28.70 -6.32 1.59
CA GLN A 41 28.37 -7.69 1.18
C GLN A 41 28.49 -7.87 -0.34
N ASP A 42 29.09 -8.98 -0.78
CA ASP A 42 29.16 -9.36 -2.21
C ASP A 42 28.68 -10.81 -2.42
N PRO A 43 27.39 -11.10 -2.17
CA PRO A 43 26.86 -12.45 -2.23
C PRO A 43 26.93 -13.06 -3.64
N GLU A 44 26.87 -12.22 -4.68
CA GLU A 44 26.98 -12.65 -6.08
C GLU A 44 28.44 -12.80 -6.56
N LYS A 45 29.43 -12.42 -5.75
CA LYS A 45 30.87 -12.44 -6.09
C LYS A 45 31.20 -11.64 -7.36
N LYS A 46 30.57 -10.48 -7.53
CA LYS A 46 30.70 -9.64 -8.74
C LYS A 46 31.42 -8.32 -8.48
N LEU A 47 31.79 -8.04 -7.23
CA LEU A 47 32.50 -6.82 -6.90
C LEU A 47 33.96 -6.93 -7.35
N ASN A 48 34.49 -5.84 -7.87
CA ASN A 48 35.88 -5.71 -8.30
C ASN A 48 36.63 -4.66 -7.48
N GLN A 49 35.92 -3.66 -6.96
CA GLN A 49 36.48 -2.58 -6.14
C GLN A 49 35.39 -2.01 -5.24
N PHE A 50 35.79 -1.58 -4.05
CA PHE A 50 34.99 -0.86 -3.09
C PHE A 50 35.80 0.32 -2.53
N VAL A 51 35.25 1.52 -2.62
CA VAL A 51 35.83 2.74 -2.06
C VAL A 51 34.80 3.35 -1.12
N PHE A 52 35.23 3.71 0.07
CA PHE A 52 34.45 4.40 1.09
C PHE A 52 35.06 5.75 1.39
N GLN A 53 34.23 6.79 1.46
CA GLN A 53 34.62 8.14 1.85
C GLN A 53 33.57 8.70 2.80
N GLY A 54 33.97 9.08 4.02
CA GLY A 54 33.05 9.57 5.04
C GLY A 54 33.63 10.63 5.98
N ASN A 55 32.74 11.48 6.50
CA ASN A 55 33.04 12.51 7.49
C ASN A 55 32.19 12.30 8.75
N VAL A 56 32.81 12.47 9.92
CA VAL A 56 32.12 12.42 11.21
C VAL A 56 31.51 13.80 11.51
N ASN A 57 30.21 13.83 11.80
CA ASN A 57 29.38 14.98 12.15
C ASN A 57 29.47 16.17 11.17
N ARG A 58 29.89 15.91 9.93
CA ARG A 58 30.02 16.90 8.85
C ARG A 58 29.58 16.27 7.53
N ASN A 59 29.01 17.08 6.64
CA ASN A 59 28.62 16.62 5.31
C ASN A 59 29.85 16.27 4.46
N ILE A 60 29.63 15.48 3.42
CA ILE A 60 30.62 15.11 2.42
C ILE A 60 29.93 15.09 1.05
N ASN A 61 30.55 15.69 0.03
CA ASN A 61 30.05 15.63 -1.34
C ASN A 61 30.71 14.48 -2.10
N VAL A 62 30.08 14.06 -3.20
CA VAL A 62 30.67 13.11 -4.14
C VAL A 62 31.98 13.68 -4.69
N ASN A 63 33.06 12.89 -4.62
CA ASN A 63 34.46 13.22 -4.96
C ASN A 63 35.30 13.87 -3.85
N ASP A 64 34.70 14.22 -2.70
CA ASP A 64 35.48 14.69 -1.55
C ASP A 64 36.24 13.50 -0.90
N VAL A 65 37.48 13.74 -0.47
CA VAL A 65 38.19 12.77 0.37
C VAL A 65 37.75 12.99 1.82
N GLY A 66 37.10 11.98 2.39
CA GLY A 66 36.58 12.00 3.75
C GLY A 66 37.65 11.79 4.81
N GLN A 67 37.32 12.17 6.04
CA GLN A 67 38.12 11.84 7.23
C GLN A 67 38.34 10.32 7.38
N ILE A 68 37.35 9.53 7.00
CA ILE A 68 37.42 8.07 6.92
C ILE A 68 37.47 7.71 5.43
N SER A 69 38.61 7.24 4.96
CA SER A 69 38.85 6.93 3.54
C SER A 69 39.45 5.55 3.42
N GLY A 70 38.80 4.67 2.66
CA GLY A 70 39.27 3.31 2.44
C GLY A 70 39.02 2.83 1.02
N GLU A 71 39.98 2.11 0.45
CA GLU A 71 39.85 1.44 -0.83
C GLU A 71 40.20 -0.04 -0.67
N VAL A 72 39.31 -0.90 -1.14
CA VAL A 72 39.43 -2.35 -1.16
C VAL A 72 39.31 -2.81 -2.60
N ILE A 73 40.35 -3.46 -3.12
CA ILE A 73 40.41 -3.97 -4.50
C ILE A 73 40.30 -5.50 -4.57
N LYS A 74 40.39 -6.19 -3.43
CA LYS A 74 40.24 -7.64 -3.29
C LYS A 74 39.64 -7.97 -1.93
N PRO A 75 38.74 -8.97 -1.83
CA PRO A 75 38.20 -9.40 -0.54
C PRO A 75 39.28 -10.13 0.27
N THR A 76 39.27 -9.95 1.59
CA THR A 76 40.12 -10.69 2.54
C THR A 76 39.25 -11.74 3.22
N ASN A 77 39.63 -13.02 3.16
CA ASN A 77 38.84 -14.14 3.70
C ASN A 77 37.37 -14.15 3.21
N GLY A 78 37.14 -13.74 1.97
CA GLY A 78 35.81 -13.70 1.36
C GLY A 78 34.95 -12.47 1.74
N ALA A 79 35.49 -11.52 2.51
CA ALA A 79 34.80 -10.30 2.90
C ALA A 79 35.48 -9.04 2.33
N TRP A 80 34.68 -8.08 1.89
CA TRP A 80 35.15 -6.75 1.48
C TRP A 80 35.14 -5.84 2.70
N VAL A 81 36.33 -5.64 3.29
CA VAL A 81 36.49 -4.97 4.59
C VAL A 81 37.65 -4.00 4.52
N PHE A 82 37.44 -2.83 5.09
CA PHE A 82 38.47 -1.83 5.38
C PHE A 82 38.40 -1.47 6.87
N GLU A 83 39.55 -1.28 7.50
CA GLU A 83 39.66 -0.85 8.90
C GLU A 83 40.60 0.35 9.01
N ASP A 84 40.20 1.34 9.82
CA ASP A 84 41.07 2.44 10.24
C ASP A 84 41.13 2.48 11.78
N PRO A 85 42.27 2.10 12.39
CA PRO A 85 42.42 2.05 13.85
C PRO A 85 42.58 3.43 14.51
N ASN A 86 42.71 4.50 13.73
CA ASN A 86 43.00 5.83 14.25
C ASN A 86 41.75 6.69 14.48
N ILE A 87 40.60 6.28 13.93
CA ILE A 87 39.35 7.00 14.08
C ILE A 87 38.77 6.78 15.47
N SER A 88 38.53 7.86 16.20
CA SER A 88 37.86 7.81 17.50
C SER A 88 36.41 8.24 17.34
N LEU A 89 35.48 7.32 17.61
CA LEU A 89 34.03 7.53 17.53
C LEU A 89 33.39 7.36 18.91
N LYS A 90 32.26 8.03 19.14
CA LYS A 90 31.41 7.83 20.32
C LYS A 90 29.97 7.58 19.91
N PRO A 91 29.17 6.88 20.74
CA PRO A 91 27.74 6.78 20.55
C PRO A 91 27.10 8.17 20.35
N GLY A 92 26.27 8.31 19.32
CA GLY A 92 25.66 9.56 18.88
C GLY A 92 26.40 10.31 17.76
N ASP A 93 27.63 9.91 17.40
CA ASP A 93 28.29 10.46 16.21
C ASP A 93 27.58 10.01 14.92
N VAL A 94 27.41 10.93 13.97
CA VAL A 94 26.81 10.67 12.66
C VAL A 94 27.90 10.67 11.60
N ILE A 95 28.05 9.58 10.87
CA ILE A 95 28.96 9.45 9.75
C ILE A 95 28.17 9.72 8.48
N ASN A 96 28.48 10.82 7.78
CA ASN A 96 27.95 11.09 6.44
C ASN A 96 28.96 10.57 5.42
N TYR A 97 28.53 9.79 4.44
CA TYR A 97 29.45 9.10 3.53
C TYR A 97 28.87 8.88 2.14
N TYR A 98 29.76 8.59 1.21
CA TYR A 98 29.43 7.99 -0.08
C TYR A 98 30.30 6.76 -0.31
N VAL A 99 29.83 5.87 -1.18
CA VAL A 99 30.59 4.70 -1.62
C VAL A 99 30.66 4.62 -3.13
N PHE A 100 31.81 4.20 -3.63
CA PHE A 100 32.01 3.88 -5.03
C PHE A 100 32.37 2.41 -5.14
N VAL A 101 31.67 1.68 -5.99
CA VAL A 101 31.98 0.28 -6.27
C VAL A 101 32.14 0.04 -7.75
N ILE A 102 33.07 -0.85 -8.10
CA ILE A 102 33.12 -1.45 -9.44
C ILE A 102 32.50 -2.83 -9.35
N ARG A 103 31.45 -3.06 -10.13
CA ARG A 103 30.79 -4.36 -10.29
C ARG A 103 30.67 -4.68 -11.76
N ASP A 104 31.02 -5.90 -12.17
CA ASP A 104 31.01 -6.30 -13.58
C ASP A 104 31.75 -5.31 -14.50
N ARG A 105 32.88 -4.75 -14.02
CA ARG A 105 33.69 -3.70 -14.69
C ARG A 105 32.98 -2.37 -14.96
N LYS A 106 31.84 -2.10 -14.31
CA LYS A 106 31.14 -0.81 -14.33
C LYS A 106 31.22 -0.14 -12.96
N GLY A 107 31.43 1.17 -12.93
CA GLY A 107 31.49 1.96 -11.71
C GLY A 107 30.11 2.47 -11.29
N TYR A 108 29.82 2.42 -10.00
CA TYR A 108 28.57 2.89 -9.40
C TYR A 108 28.87 3.72 -8.15
N VAL A 109 28.14 4.82 -7.96
CA VAL A 109 28.23 5.67 -6.76
C VAL A 109 26.91 5.58 -6.00
N ASN A 110 26.98 5.39 -4.68
CA ASN A 110 25.87 5.60 -3.76
C ASN A 110 26.25 6.75 -2.82
N ASP A 111 25.47 7.82 -2.82
CA ASP A 111 25.76 9.06 -2.08
C ASP A 111 24.63 9.44 -1.11
N ASN A 112 24.83 10.55 -0.39
CA ASN A 112 23.88 11.04 0.62
C ASN A 112 23.53 10.00 1.71
N LEU A 113 24.48 9.11 2.03
CA LEU A 113 24.31 8.08 3.04
C LEU A 113 24.72 8.59 4.42
N THR A 114 24.01 8.12 5.44
CA THR A 114 24.28 8.48 6.83
C THR A 114 24.19 7.26 7.74
N SER A 115 25.12 7.12 8.68
CA SER A 115 25.09 6.08 9.71
C SER A 115 25.34 6.70 11.08
N THR A 116 24.51 6.38 12.07
CA THR A 116 24.69 6.85 13.45
C THR A 116 25.38 5.77 14.26
N VAL A 117 26.45 6.12 14.96
CA VAL A 117 27.13 5.23 15.89
C VAL A 117 26.23 5.01 17.10
N THR A 118 25.70 3.82 17.27
CA THR A 118 24.82 3.47 18.40
C THR A 118 25.60 2.88 19.58
N GLU A 119 26.65 2.13 19.29
CA GLU A 119 27.47 1.44 20.28
C GLU A 119 28.94 1.32 19.82
N LEU A 120 29.82 0.99 20.77
CA LEU A 120 31.23 0.67 20.48
C LEU A 120 31.44 -0.83 20.75
N VAL A 121 32.01 -1.55 19.79
CA VAL A 121 32.22 -3.00 19.82
C VAL A 121 33.70 -3.36 20.03
N ASP A 122 34.00 -4.60 20.39
CA ASP A 122 35.38 -5.07 20.53
C ASP A 122 36.01 -5.31 19.15
N PRO A 123 37.33 -5.07 18.95
CA PRO A 123 37.99 -5.33 17.66
C PRO A 123 37.90 -6.79 17.20
N SER A 124 37.78 -7.73 18.16
CA SER A 124 37.57 -9.16 17.93
C SER A 124 36.13 -9.51 17.53
N SER A 125 35.19 -8.58 17.60
CA SER A 125 33.85 -8.75 17.03
C SER A 125 34.00 -9.01 15.53
N PRO A 126 33.24 -9.96 14.96
CA PRO A 126 33.39 -10.29 13.55
C PRO A 126 33.18 -9.07 12.65
N ALA A 127 33.93 -9.03 11.54
CA ALA A 127 33.95 -7.93 10.56
C ALA A 127 32.61 -7.64 9.89
N MET A 128 31.73 -8.60 10.02
CA MET A 128 30.33 -8.49 9.81
C MET A 128 29.70 -8.75 11.18
N PRO A 129 28.74 -7.93 11.63
CA PRO A 129 27.69 -8.51 12.44
C PRO A 129 27.24 -9.73 11.63
N SER A 130 27.23 -10.94 12.21
CA SER A 130 26.21 -11.89 11.81
C SER A 130 24.94 -11.04 11.77
N SER A 131 24.36 -10.78 10.58
CA SER A 131 23.12 -10.01 10.46
C SER A 131 22.26 -10.49 11.62
N PRO A 132 21.77 -9.63 12.52
CA PRO A 132 21.09 -10.10 13.73
C PRO A 132 20.12 -11.18 13.28
N ASP A 133 20.41 -12.45 13.62
CA ASP A 133 20.13 -13.63 12.77
C ASP A 133 19.08 -13.33 11.70
N CYS A 134 19.48 -13.12 10.43
CA CYS A 134 18.51 -12.88 9.37
C CYS A 134 17.71 -14.16 9.16
N LYS A 135 16.72 -14.33 10.01
CA LYS A 135 15.85 -15.49 10.06
C LYS A 135 15.13 -15.54 8.74
N SER A 136 15.12 -16.73 8.16
CA SER A 136 14.36 -17.02 6.96
C SER A 136 12.93 -16.53 7.14
N THR A 137 12.41 -15.90 6.10
CA THR A 137 11.09 -15.27 6.09
C THR A 137 10.33 -15.79 4.90
N VAL A 138 9.02 -15.96 5.05
CA VAL A 138 8.11 -16.27 3.94
C VAL A 138 7.68 -15.01 3.22
N THR A 139 7.88 -13.83 3.84
CA THR A 139 7.62 -12.55 3.19
C THR A 139 8.52 -12.35 1.98
N GLU A 140 7.90 -12.03 0.85
CA GLU A 140 8.59 -11.60 -0.37
C GLU A 140 8.30 -10.11 -0.63
N VAL A 141 9.35 -9.36 -0.93
CA VAL A 141 9.32 -7.93 -1.30
C VAL A 141 10.52 -7.67 -2.20
N ALA A 142 10.57 -6.54 -2.90
CA ALA A 142 11.75 -6.16 -3.66
C ALA A 142 12.98 -6.02 -2.73
N GLY A 143 13.98 -6.88 -2.92
CA GLY A 143 15.20 -6.92 -2.11
C GLY A 143 15.23 -8.08 -1.11
N LYS A 144 16.31 -8.17 -0.33
CA LYS A 144 16.46 -9.17 0.73
C LYS A 144 15.84 -8.64 2.02
N VAL A 145 15.03 -9.46 2.68
CA VAL A 145 14.38 -9.14 3.94
C VAL A 145 14.56 -10.29 4.94
N CYS A 146 14.55 -9.96 6.23
CA CYS A 146 14.62 -10.92 7.33
C CYS A 146 13.30 -10.97 8.10
N ALA A 147 12.97 -12.11 8.71
CA ALA A 147 11.76 -12.22 9.52
C ALA A 147 11.76 -11.20 10.67
N GLY A 148 10.62 -10.54 10.90
CA GLY A 148 10.44 -9.48 11.89
C GLY A 148 10.88 -8.08 11.44
N GLN A 149 11.59 -7.95 10.32
CA GLN A 149 12.03 -6.66 9.80
C GLN A 149 10.84 -5.82 9.33
N VAL A 150 10.86 -4.52 9.65
CA VAL A 150 9.92 -3.54 9.09
C VAL A 150 10.31 -3.29 7.63
N ILE A 151 9.39 -3.58 6.71
CA ILE A 151 9.60 -3.39 5.26
C ILE A 151 8.93 -2.11 4.73
N PHE A 152 8.00 -1.56 5.50
CA PHE A 152 7.32 -0.31 5.20
C PHE A 152 6.88 0.35 6.49
N GLU A 153 7.11 1.65 6.62
CA GLU A 153 6.60 2.45 7.72
C GLU A 153 6.36 3.88 7.25
N ASP A 154 5.24 4.47 7.66
CA ASP A 154 4.98 5.89 7.54
C ASP A 154 4.20 6.36 8.77
N ASN A 155 4.75 7.36 9.46
CA ASN A 155 4.14 8.00 10.63
C ASN A 155 3.46 9.33 10.25
N PHE A 156 3.40 9.66 8.95
CA PHE A 156 2.72 10.83 8.42
C PHE A 156 3.13 12.17 9.05
N ASP A 157 4.41 12.35 9.37
CA ASP A 157 4.98 13.68 9.68
C ASP A 157 4.87 14.61 8.46
N ARG A 158 5.00 14.03 7.27
CA ARG A 158 4.74 14.64 5.95
C ARG A 158 4.35 13.55 4.97
N LEU A 159 3.69 13.92 3.88
CA LEU A 159 3.40 12.94 2.83
C LEU A 159 4.69 12.59 2.07
N GLN A 160 5.21 11.39 2.31
CA GLN A 160 6.45 10.89 1.70
C GLN A 160 6.22 10.35 0.29
N ASP A 161 7.29 10.20 -0.50
CA ASP A 161 7.23 9.61 -1.84
C ASP A 161 7.09 8.07 -1.83
N LEU A 162 6.41 7.54 -0.81
CA LEU A 162 6.13 6.12 -0.57
C LEU A 162 4.76 5.69 -1.10
N TRP A 163 3.91 6.66 -1.46
CA TRP A 163 2.52 6.45 -1.84
C TRP A 163 2.24 6.93 -3.27
N HIS A 164 1.37 6.21 -3.96
CA HIS A 164 0.63 6.73 -5.10
C HIS A 164 -0.68 7.30 -4.60
N ILE A 165 -0.89 8.60 -4.78
CA ILE A 165 -2.21 9.21 -4.59
C ILE A 165 -3.01 8.98 -5.88
N GLU A 166 -4.14 8.31 -5.75
CA GLU A 166 -4.94 7.85 -6.88
C GLU A 166 -5.81 8.97 -7.48
N GLN A 167 -6.01 8.90 -8.79
CA GLN A 167 -6.85 9.78 -9.57
C GLN A 167 -7.56 9.01 -10.70
N TYR A 168 -8.80 8.61 -10.47
CA TYR A 168 -9.64 7.90 -11.44
C TYR A 168 -11.10 7.83 -10.95
N ILE A 169 -12.00 7.42 -11.84
CA ILE A 169 -13.40 7.14 -11.53
C ILE A 169 -13.54 5.62 -11.39
N PRO A 170 -13.78 5.09 -10.18
CA PRO A 170 -14.00 3.66 -9.98
C PRO A 170 -15.25 3.17 -10.71
N ASP A 171 -15.21 1.92 -11.15
CA ASP A 171 -16.31 1.24 -11.83
C ASP A 171 -16.57 -0.10 -11.11
N GLN A 172 -16.60 -1.23 -11.83
CA GLN A 172 -16.83 -2.53 -11.21
C GLN A 172 -15.71 -2.93 -10.22
N PRO A 173 -16.00 -3.79 -9.23
CA PRO A 173 -17.31 -4.40 -8.98
C PRO A 173 -18.19 -3.60 -8.00
N ASP A 174 -17.62 -2.66 -7.23
CA ASP A 174 -18.35 -1.94 -6.16
C ASP A 174 -19.21 -0.76 -6.65
N TYR A 175 -18.84 -0.15 -7.78
CA TYR A 175 -19.44 1.07 -8.32
C TYR A 175 -19.71 2.17 -7.28
N PRO A 176 -18.73 2.54 -6.43
CA PRO A 176 -18.94 3.59 -5.44
C PRO A 176 -19.26 4.93 -6.12
N PHE A 177 -20.03 5.78 -5.45
CA PHE A 177 -20.50 7.05 -6.02
C PHE A 177 -19.46 8.17 -5.86
N VAL A 178 -18.19 7.82 -6.01
CA VAL A 178 -17.04 8.71 -5.82
C VAL A 178 -16.23 8.81 -7.11
N SER A 179 -15.42 9.85 -7.18
CA SER A 179 -14.22 9.90 -8.01
C SER A 179 -13.03 10.19 -7.12
N TYR A 180 -11.94 9.47 -7.31
CA TYR A 180 -10.69 9.75 -6.61
C TYR A 180 -9.96 10.84 -7.38
N GLN A 181 -9.61 11.94 -6.72
CA GLN A 181 -8.99 13.10 -7.37
C GLN A 181 -7.97 13.78 -6.47
N ARG A 182 -7.13 14.62 -7.09
CA ARG A 182 -6.10 15.44 -6.43
C ARG A 182 -6.27 16.93 -6.79
N PRO A 183 -7.41 17.55 -6.47
CA PRO A 183 -7.69 18.91 -6.89
C PRO A 183 -6.70 19.90 -6.22
N PRO A 184 -6.09 20.83 -6.98
CA PRO A 184 -5.04 21.73 -6.44
C PRO A 184 -5.48 22.63 -5.29
N LYS A 185 -6.78 22.98 -5.22
CA LYS A 185 -7.34 23.94 -4.25
C LYS A 185 -8.20 23.31 -3.14
N SER A 186 -8.49 22.01 -3.23
CA SER A 186 -9.44 21.32 -2.34
C SER A 186 -9.01 19.89 -2.04
N GLN A 187 -7.76 19.72 -1.59
CA GLN A 187 -7.16 18.40 -1.41
C GLN A 187 -8.03 17.49 -0.52
N THR A 188 -8.35 16.29 -1.03
CA THR A 188 -9.05 15.24 -0.29
C THR A 188 -8.12 14.38 0.54
N VAL A 189 -6.81 14.47 0.28
CA VAL A 189 -5.72 13.79 0.98
C VAL A 189 -4.79 14.86 1.52
N VAL A 190 -4.68 14.97 2.84
CA VAL A 190 -3.85 15.96 3.51
C VAL A 190 -3.08 15.27 4.63
N VAL A 191 -1.82 15.65 4.81
CA VAL A 191 -1.07 15.33 6.03
C VAL A 191 -1.00 16.60 6.86
N ASP A 192 -1.53 16.52 8.08
CA ASP A 192 -1.58 17.65 9.01
C ASP A 192 -1.47 17.14 10.46
N ASN A 193 -0.67 17.81 11.28
CA ASN A 193 -0.43 17.48 12.69
C ASN A 193 0.00 16.02 12.93
N GLY A 194 0.81 15.44 12.05
CA GLY A 194 1.28 14.05 12.17
C GLY A 194 0.24 13.00 11.74
N TYR A 195 -0.85 13.41 11.10
CA TYR A 195 -1.90 12.49 10.65
C TYR A 195 -2.14 12.61 9.16
N LEU A 196 -2.31 11.47 8.48
CA LEU A 196 -2.95 11.41 7.17
C LEU A 196 -4.46 11.54 7.34
N ARG A 197 -5.07 12.46 6.60
CA ARG A 197 -6.51 12.74 6.63
C ARG A 197 -7.06 12.57 5.22
N ILE A 198 -8.04 11.68 5.08
CA ILE A 198 -8.77 11.46 3.83
C ILE A 198 -10.21 11.94 4.00
N ALA A 199 -10.50 13.11 3.45
CA ALA A 199 -11.75 13.83 3.60
C ALA A 199 -12.50 13.93 2.27
N PRO A 200 -13.60 13.17 2.09
CA PRO A 200 -14.47 13.34 0.94
C PRO A 200 -15.15 14.71 0.91
N GLN A 201 -15.44 15.21 -0.28
CA GLN A 201 -16.15 16.47 -0.52
C GLN A 201 -17.21 16.30 -1.60
N LEU A 202 -18.08 17.30 -1.76
CA LEU A 202 -19.07 17.31 -2.83
C LEU A 202 -18.43 17.75 -4.15
N GLN A 203 -18.63 16.95 -5.20
CA GLN A 203 -18.14 17.28 -6.54
C GLN A 203 -18.71 18.61 -7.03
N GLN A 204 -19.98 18.89 -6.73
CA GLN A 204 -20.68 20.13 -7.13
C GLN A 204 -20.13 21.40 -6.47
N ASP A 205 -19.35 21.28 -5.41
CA ASP A 205 -18.78 22.43 -4.68
C ASP A 205 -17.34 22.73 -5.14
N LEU A 206 -16.75 21.88 -5.99
CA LEU A 206 -15.45 22.12 -6.59
C LEU A 206 -15.51 23.23 -7.66
N ALA A 207 -14.39 23.92 -7.84
CA ALA A 207 -14.26 24.94 -8.87
C ALA A 207 -14.57 24.36 -10.27
N GLY A 208 -15.50 25.00 -10.99
CA GLY A 208 -15.94 24.55 -12.31
C GLY A 208 -17.11 23.56 -12.29
N PHE A 209 -17.59 23.16 -11.11
CA PHE A 209 -18.75 22.30 -10.95
C PHE A 209 -19.92 23.03 -10.28
N SER A 210 -21.11 22.47 -10.45
CA SER A 210 -22.38 22.89 -9.87
C SER A 210 -23.35 21.71 -9.85
N ASN A 211 -24.52 21.88 -9.23
CA ASN A 211 -25.61 20.90 -9.32
C ASN A 211 -26.00 20.57 -10.78
N ILE A 212 -25.95 21.55 -11.70
CA ILE A 212 -26.26 21.34 -13.12
C ILE A 212 -25.17 20.49 -13.78
N SER A 213 -23.89 20.77 -13.49
CA SER A 213 -22.80 19.99 -14.10
C SER A 213 -22.81 18.53 -13.63
N ILE A 214 -23.31 18.20 -12.44
CA ILE A 214 -23.49 16.81 -12.02
C ILE A 214 -24.42 16.06 -12.97
N LEU A 215 -25.47 16.73 -13.49
CA LEU A 215 -26.50 16.12 -14.33
C LEU A 215 -26.16 16.09 -15.81
N SER A 216 -25.35 17.04 -16.30
CA SER A 216 -25.12 17.21 -17.75
C SER A 216 -23.67 17.52 -18.14
N GLY A 217 -22.76 17.60 -17.18
CA GLY A 217 -21.38 17.97 -17.42
C GLY A 217 -20.48 16.79 -17.80
N THR A 218 -19.19 17.09 -17.91
CA THR A 218 -18.11 16.12 -18.13
C THR A 218 -17.11 16.27 -17.00
N LEU A 219 -16.71 15.14 -16.41
CA LEU A 219 -15.56 15.05 -15.51
C LEU A 219 -14.40 14.45 -16.28
N ASP A 220 -13.34 15.22 -16.47
CA ASP A 220 -12.12 14.79 -17.15
C ASP A 220 -10.93 14.78 -16.17
N LEU A 221 -10.43 13.57 -15.88
CA LEU A 221 -9.29 13.29 -15.01
C LEU A 221 -8.09 12.75 -15.81
N THR A 222 -8.10 12.84 -17.15
CA THR A 222 -7.04 12.28 -18.01
C THR A 222 -5.65 12.81 -17.66
N SER A 223 -5.55 14.09 -17.29
CA SER A 223 -4.32 14.70 -16.81
C SER A 223 -3.93 14.18 -15.42
N GLY A 224 -3.02 13.21 -15.35
CA GLY A 224 -2.60 12.58 -14.10
C GLY A 224 -3.47 11.42 -13.65
N CYS A 225 -4.24 10.82 -14.57
CA CYS A 225 -5.04 9.63 -14.29
C CYS A 225 -4.15 8.45 -13.87
N THR A 226 -4.54 7.76 -12.80
CA THR A 226 -3.84 6.57 -12.27
C THR A 226 -4.61 5.28 -12.50
N SER A 227 -5.66 5.32 -13.34
CA SER A 227 -6.41 4.14 -13.78
C SER A 227 -5.47 3.02 -14.19
N ARG A 228 -5.56 1.88 -13.49
CA ARG A 228 -4.72 0.70 -13.76
C ARG A 228 -5.52 -0.33 -14.52
N THR A 229 -4.84 -1.16 -15.31
CA THR A 229 -5.46 -2.33 -15.96
C THR A 229 -5.88 -3.40 -14.96
N THR A 230 -5.56 -3.25 -13.67
CA THR A 230 -5.94 -4.17 -12.61
C THR A 230 -7.32 -3.90 -12.00
N TYR A 231 -7.93 -2.74 -12.25
CA TYR A 231 -9.32 -2.46 -11.82
C TYR A 231 -10.07 -1.74 -12.94
N SER A 232 -11.37 -2.04 -13.10
CA SER A 232 -12.18 -1.26 -14.03
C SER A 232 -12.28 0.16 -13.50
N SER A 233 -11.74 1.09 -14.27
CA SER A 233 -11.71 2.51 -13.91
C SER A 233 -11.73 3.35 -15.17
N LYS A 234 -12.24 4.58 -15.03
CA LYS A 234 -12.38 5.55 -16.11
C LYS A 234 -11.59 6.80 -15.75
N CYS A 235 -10.98 7.42 -16.76
CA CYS A 235 -10.34 8.73 -16.60
C CYS A 235 -11.22 9.89 -17.05
N SER A 236 -12.35 9.62 -17.71
CA SER A 236 -13.29 10.65 -18.14
C SER A 236 -14.70 10.06 -18.22
N VAL A 237 -15.70 10.86 -17.85
CA VAL A 237 -17.11 10.49 -17.98
C VAL A 237 -17.95 11.73 -18.30
N SER A 238 -18.92 11.57 -19.19
CA SER A 238 -19.96 12.57 -19.43
C SER A 238 -21.28 12.08 -18.86
N ALA A 239 -21.98 12.95 -18.14
CA ALA A 239 -23.29 12.63 -17.61
C ALA A 239 -24.32 12.51 -18.75
N TRP A 240 -25.21 11.53 -18.65
CA TRP A 240 -26.30 11.34 -19.61
C TRP A 240 -27.51 10.65 -18.98
N GLY A 241 -28.66 11.32 -19.03
CA GLY A 241 -29.91 10.81 -18.47
C GLY A 241 -29.80 10.59 -16.95
N ALA A 242 -29.93 9.33 -16.51
CA ALA A 242 -29.79 8.96 -15.11
C ALA A 242 -28.35 8.67 -14.66
N SER A 243 -27.42 8.55 -15.60
CA SER A 243 -25.99 8.37 -15.31
C SER A 243 -25.35 9.74 -15.09
N ILE A 244 -25.37 10.20 -13.84
CA ILE A 244 -24.78 11.47 -13.43
C ILE A 244 -23.26 11.37 -13.25
N LEU A 245 -22.57 12.51 -13.15
CA LEU A 245 -21.19 12.51 -12.66
C LEU A 245 -21.13 11.98 -11.23
N PRO A 246 -20.01 11.37 -10.80
CA PRO A 246 -19.83 10.98 -9.40
C PRO A 246 -20.09 12.18 -8.48
N PRO A 247 -21.08 12.10 -7.57
CA PRO A 247 -21.47 13.24 -6.74
C PRO A 247 -20.44 13.60 -5.67
N VAL A 248 -19.50 12.69 -5.39
CA VAL A 248 -18.50 12.83 -4.35
C VAL A 248 -17.10 12.80 -4.96
N VAL A 249 -16.24 13.70 -4.51
CA VAL A 249 -14.80 13.62 -4.73
C VAL A 249 -14.16 13.07 -3.45
N SER A 250 -13.22 12.14 -3.57
CA SER A 250 -12.56 11.54 -2.40
C SER A 250 -11.06 11.29 -2.65
N GLY A 251 -10.37 10.83 -1.60
CA GLY A 251 -8.97 10.44 -1.64
C GLY A 251 -8.78 8.94 -1.51
N ARG A 252 -7.78 8.42 -2.20
CA ARG A 252 -7.28 7.05 -2.08
C ARG A 252 -5.77 7.05 -2.32
N LEU A 253 -5.04 6.27 -1.55
CA LEU A 253 -3.61 6.08 -1.68
C LEU A 253 -3.28 4.58 -1.72
N THR A 254 -2.26 4.23 -2.49
CA THR A 254 -1.70 2.89 -2.53
C THR A 254 -0.19 2.94 -2.29
N THR A 255 0.38 1.93 -1.63
CA THR A 255 1.85 1.86 -1.47
C THR A 255 2.52 1.65 -2.83
N LYS A 256 3.66 2.31 -3.06
CA LYS A 256 4.47 2.07 -4.27
C LYS A 256 5.11 0.69 -4.27
N MET A 257 5.42 0.16 -3.09
CA MET A 257 5.87 -1.21 -2.94
C MET A 257 4.69 -2.18 -2.88
N ALA A 258 4.95 -3.40 -3.34
CA ALA A 258 4.08 -4.55 -3.13
C ALA A 258 4.88 -5.65 -2.41
N PHE A 259 4.17 -6.51 -1.69
CA PHE A 259 4.75 -7.58 -0.91
C PHE A 259 3.81 -8.79 -0.92
N LYS A 260 4.36 -9.97 -0.63
CA LYS A 260 3.60 -11.18 -0.40
C LYS A 260 3.88 -11.68 1.01
N TYR A 261 2.83 -11.90 1.80
CA TYR A 261 2.85 -12.30 3.21
C TYR A 261 3.52 -11.27 4.14
N GLY A 262 2.97 -11.09 5.34
CA GLY A 262 3.44 -10.09 6.29
C GLY A 262 2.42 -9.78 7.39
N VAL A 263 2.81 -8.89 8.29
CA VAL A 263 1.90 -8.25 9.25
C VAL A 263 1.74 -6.80 8.88
N VAL A 264 0.52 -6.40 8.55
CA VAL A 264 0.16 -5.01 8.27
C VAL A 264 -0.56 -4.45 9.49
N GLU A 265 -0.12 -3.29 9.96
CA GLU A 265 -0.76 -2.52 11.03
C GLU A 265 -1.12 -1.13 10.52
N VAL A 266 -2.36 -0.73 10.73
CA VAL A 266 -2.86 0.61 10.42
C VAL A 266 -3.52 1.16 11.68
N ARG A 267 -2.94 2.20 12.27
CA ARG A 267 -3.55 2.89 13.41
C ARG A 267 -4.39 4.06 12.91
N ALA A 268 -5.70 4.01 13.10
CA ALA A 268 -6.61 4.99 12.52
C ALA A 268 -7.89 5.21 13.34
N LYS A 269 -8.55 6.36 13.10
CA LYS A 269 -9.97 6.59 13.42
C LYS A 269 -10.77 6.45 12.12
N LEU A 270 -11.79 5.60 12.11
CA LEU A 270 -12.62 5.38 10.91
C LEU A 270 -13.50 6.61 10.59
N PRO A 271 -13.93 6.79 9.33
CA PRO A 271 -14.76 7.93 8.94
C PRO A 271 -16.15 7.87 9.61
N LYS A 272 -16.74 9.06 9.85
CA LYS A 272 -18.09 9.23 10.42
C LYS A 272 -18.95 10.08 9.48
N GLY A 273 -20.05 9.50 9.04
CA GLY A 273 -20.97 10.09 8.09
C GLY A 273 -21.78 9.02 7.36
N ASP A 274 -23.06 9.30 7.17
CA ASP A 274 -23.96 8.39 6.48
C ASP A 274 -23.43 8.05 5.09
N TRP A 275 -23.47 6.76 4.77
CA TRP A 275 -23.07 6.20 3.48
C TRP A 275 -21.57 6.27 3.17
N LEU A 276 -20.72 6.66 4.13
CA LEU A 276 -19.26 6.55 4.00
C LEU A 276 -18.77 5.16 4.39
N TYR A 277 -17.64 4.74 3.83
CA TYR A 277 -16.89 3.58 4.32
C TYR A 277 -15.39 3.71 3.98
N PRO A 278 -14.49 3.22 4.84
CA PRO A 278 -13.06 3.27 4.59
C PRO A 278 -12.61 2.12 3.68
N ASP A 279 -11.62 2.41 2.86
CA ASP A 279 -10.87 1.40 2.11
C ASP A 279 -9.52 1.13 2.76
N ILE A 280 -9.50 0.29 3.80
CA ILE A 280 -8.26 -0.19 4.44
C ILE A 280 -8.08 -1.67 4.11
N GLY A 281 -7.20 -1.98 3.17
CA GLY A 281 -7.09 -3.33 2.64
C GLY A 281 -5.86 -3.57 1.79
N LEU A 282 -5.62 -4.84 1.48
CA LEU A 282 -4.62 -5.27 0.51
C LEU A 282 -5.30 -5.58 -0.82
N GLU A 283 -4.68 -5.10 -1.88
CA GLU A 283 -5.15 -5.19 -3.25
C GLU A 283 -4.05 -5.80 -4.16
N PRO A 284 -4.39 -6.68 -5.11
CA PRO A 284 -3.40 -7.36 -5.93
C PRO A 284 -2.64 -6.38 -6.81
N LEU A 285 -1.32 -6.59 -6.90
CA LEU A 285 -0.46 -5.87 -7.84
C LEU A 285 -0.81 -6.24 -9.30
N MET A 286 -1.18 -7.49 -9.52
CA MET A 286 -1.49 -8.08 -10.84
C MET A 286 -2.73 -8.96 -10.76
N ASN A 287 -3.50 -9.02 -11.84
CA ASN A 287 -4.72 -9.82 -11.90
C ASN A 287 -4.49 -11.26 -12.37
N LYS A 288 -3.60 -11.98 -11.67
CA LYS A 288 -3.17 -13.34 -12.02
C LYS A 288 -4.35 -14.31 -12.20
N TYR A 289 -5.39 -14.19 -11.38
CA TYR A 289 -6.53 -15.10 -11.36
C TYR A 289 -7.78 -14.55 -12.05
N GLY A 290 -7.69 -13.36 -12.63
CA GLY A 290 -8.78 -12.69 -13.34
C GLY A 290 -9.02 -11.26 -12.87
N PHE A 291 -9.63 -10.47 -13.75
CA PHE A 291 -9.84 -9.04 -13.57
C PHE A 291 -11.24 -8.68 -13.03
N MET A 292 -12.26 -9.48 -13.32
CA MET A 292 -13.63 -9.19 -12.90
C MET A 292 -13.88 -9.64 -11.44
N ASN A 293 -14.82 -8.98 -10.76
CA ASN A 293 -15.46 -9.44 -9.52
C ASN A 293 -14.51 -9.92 -8.41
N TYR A 294 -13.35 -9.29 -8.21
CA TYR A 294 -12.35 -9.74 -7.22
C TYR A 294 -11.76 -11.13 -7.44
N ALA A 295 -11.75 -11.62 -8.68
CA ALA A 295 -11.14 -12.89 -9.05
C ALA A 295 -9.69 -13.05 -8.53
N SER A 296 -8.92 -11.96 -8.49
CA SER A 296 -7.54 -11.93 -7.94
C SER A 296 -7.46 -11.53 -6.46
N GLY A 297 -8.60 -11.48 -5.77
CA GLY A 297 -8.69 -11.29 -4.33
C GLY A 297 -8.65 -9.84 -3.85
N LEU A 298 -9.20 -9.61 -2.66
CA LEU A 298 -8.96 -8.44 -1.82
C LEU A 298 -8.93 -8.89 -0.35
N ILE A 299 -7.97 -8.41 0.44
CA ILE A 299 -7.97 -8.64 1.90
C ILE A 299 -8.44 -7.35 2.57
N ARG A 300 -9.68 -7.34 3.06
CA ARG A 300 -10.20 -6.22 3.85
C ARG A 300 -9.62 -6.31 5.27
N ILE A 301 -8.69 -5.41 5.62
CA ILE A 301 -8.08 -5.37 6.96
C ILE A 301 -9.10 -4.84 7.97
N ALA A 302 -9.73 -3.71 7.63
CA ALA A 302 -10.77 -3.09 8.43
C ALA A 302 -11.77 -2.35 7.55
N GLY A 303 -13.05 -2.54 7.83
CA GLY A 303 -14.16 -1.79 7.29
C GLY A 303 -15.18 -1.52 8.40
N ALA A 304 -15.79 -0.35 8.38
CA ALA A 304 -16.99 -0.04 9.16
C ALA A 304 -17.78 1.00 8.36
N ARG A 305 -19.10 0.91 8.39
CA ARG A 305 -19.94 1.92 7.73
C ARG A 305 -19.90 3.19 8.57
N GLY A 306 -19.79 4.35 7.94
CA GLY A 306 -19.66 5.64 8.62
C GLY A 306 -20.91 6.09 9.36
N ASN A 307 -22.06 5.46 9.08
CA ASN A 307 -23.34 5.73 9.72
C ASN A 307 -23.25 5.55 11.24
N ASN A 308 -23.74 6.54 11.98
CA ASN A 308 -23.88 6.44 13.43
C ASN A 308 -24.91 5.36 13.82
N GLU A 309 -25.99 5.28 13.05
CA GLU A 309 -27.03 4.25 13.12
C GLU A 309 -27.31 3.74 11.73
N LEU A 310 -27.28 2.42 11.56
CA LEU A 310 -27.67 1.77 10.32
C LEU A 310 -28.12 0.36 10.64
N ASN A 311 -29.35 0.02 10.30
CA ASN A 311 -29.94 -1.27 10.64
C ASN A 311 -30.49 -1.96 9.39
N LEU A 312 -30.48 -3.29 9.40
CA LEU A 312 -31.20 -4.14 8.47
C LEU A 312 -32.09 -5.09 9.27
N GLY A 313 -33.39 -4.79 9.32
CA GLY A 313 -34.27 -5.45 10.28
C GLY A 313 -33.79 -5.19 11.71
N ALA A 314 -33.39 -6.26 12.42
CA ALA A 314 -32.83 -6.20 13.77
C ALA A 314 -31.28 -6.23 13.81
N GLU A 315 -30.62 -6.35 12.66
CA GLU A 315 -29.16 -6.38 12.59
C GLU A 315 -28.59 -4.96 12.56
N ASP A 316 -27.68 -4.66 13.49
CA ASP A 316 -26.87 -3.44 13.46
C ASP A 316 -25.75 -3.58 12.41
N LEU A 317 -25.63 -2.58 11.54
CA LEU A 317 -24.62 -2.45 10.50
C LEU A 317 -23.80 -1.15 10.63
N SER A 318 -24.05 -0.38 11.68
CA SER A 318 -23.47 0.95 11.93
C SER A 318 -21.95 0.90 12.13
N ASN A 319 -21.37 2.07 12.43
CA ASN A 319 -19.97 2.23 12.77
C ASN A 319 -19.52 1.44 14.01
N LYS A 320 -20.44 0.79 14.73
CA LYS A 320 -20.14 -0.15 15.83
C LYS A 320 -19.75 -1.55 15.33
N VAL A 321 -19.98 -1.86 14.06
CA VAL A 321 -19.72 -3.18 13.49
C VAL A 321 -18.51 -3.11 12.55
N LEU A 322 -17.37 -3.59 13.05
CA LEU A 322 -16.17 -3.81 12.26
C LEU A 322 -16.38 -5.05 11.40
N TYR A 323 -15.94 -4.99 10.14
CA TYR A 323 -15.88 -6.13 9.24
C TYR A 323 -14.56 -6.18 8.49
N GLY A 324 -14.22 -7.36 8.01
CA GLY A 324 -12.93 -7.63 7.40
C GLY A 324 -12.78 -9.11 7.07
N GLY A 325 -11.84 -9.40 6.18
CA GLY A 325 -11.55 -10.74 5.70
C GLY A 325 -11.22 -10.77 4.21
N PRO A 326 -10.93 -11.96 3.69
CA PRO A 326 -10.72 -12.15 2.27
C PRO A 326 -12.02 -11.99 1.49
N ILE A 327 -11.93 -11.40 0.30
CA ILE A 327 -13.01 -11.28 -0.70
C ILE A 327 -12.45 -11.86 -2.00
N MET A 328 -13.20 -12.78 -2.61
CA MET A 328 -12.77 -13.51 -3.82
C MET A 328 -13.80 -13.45 -4.95
N ASP A 329 -14.98 -12.94 -4.63
CA ASP A 329 -16.09 -12.76 -5.56
C ASP A 329 -16.98 -11.62 -5.08
N PHE A 330 -17.66 -10.93 -6.00
CA PHE A 330 -18.57 -9.85 -5.65
C PHE A 330 -19.87 -10.35 -5.02
N ASP A 331 -20.52 -11.35 -5.61
CA ASP A 331 -21.82 -11.87 -5.14
C ASP A 331 -21.66 -12.63 -3.81
N CYS A 332 -20.56 -13.37 -3.67
CA CYS A 332 -20.21 -14.13 -2.48
C CYS A 332 -19.29 -13.39 -1.49
N ARG A 333 -19.12 -12.06 -1.63
CA ARG A 333 -18.18 -11.29 -0.80
C ARG A 333 -18.38 -11.45 0.70
N GLY A 334 -19.63 -11.67 1.13
CA GLY A 334 -19.99 -11.78 2.55
C GLY A 334 -19.54 -13.08 3.22
N ASN A 335 -19.24 -14.13 2.45
CA ASN A 335 -19.09 -15.48 2.97
C ASN A 335 -17.81 -15.66 3.82
N LEU A 336 -16.74 -14.96 3.45
CA LEU A 336 -15.44 -15.02 4.14
C LEU A 336 -15.17 -13.81 5.03
N LEU A 337 -15.99 -12.77 4.92
CA LEU A 337 -15.95 -11.66 5.86
C LEU A 337 -16.41 -12.13 7.24
N ARG A 338 -15.81 -11.54 8.27
CA ARG A 338 -16.22 -11.68 9.66
C ARG A 338 -16.65 -10.33 10.18
N LYS A 339 -17.44 -10.32 11.26
CA LYS A 339 -17.94 -9.12 11.92
C LYS A 339 -17.54 -9.12 13.40
N ARG A 340 -17.25 -7.94 13.94
CA ARG A 340 -17.04 -7.70 15.37
C ARG A 340 -17.79 -6.46 15.81
N SER A 341 -18.72 -6.62 16.74
CA SER A 341 -19.44 -5.50 17.34
C SER A 341 -18.67 -4.90 18.52
N ALA A 342 -18.81 -3.59 18.69
CA ALA A 342 -18.34 -2.83 19.85
C ALA A 342 -19.52 -2.10 20.50
N ALA A 343 -19.35 -1.70 21.76
CA ALA A 343 -20.35 -0.88 22.46
C ALA A 343 -20.41 0.54 21.86
N GLU A 344 -19.24 1.09 21.55
CA GLU A 344 -19.03 2.41 20.96
C GLU A 344 -18.58 2.30 19.49
N PRO A 345 -18.87 3.31 18.65
CA PRO A 345 -18.37 3.38 17.28
C PRO A 345 -16.84 3.28 17.17
N TRP A 346 -16.35 2.53 16.19
CA TRP A 346 -14.91 2.42 15.86
C TRP A 346 -14.28 3.73 15.36
N SER A 347 -15.09 4.76 15.11
CA SER A 347 -14.66 6.12 14.77
C SER A 347 -14.34 6.98 16.00
N ASN A 348 -14.76 6.60 17.21
CA ASN A 348 -14.61 7.43 18.40
C ASN A 348 -13.14 7.61 18.82
N ASP A 349 -12.34 6.55 18.72
CA ASP A 349 -10.94 6.51 19.16
C ASP A 349 -10.01 5.97 18.07
N PHE A 350 -8.70 6.12 18.29
CA PHE A 350 -7.71 5.47 17.45
C PHE A 350 -7.62 4.00 17.82
N HIS A 351 -7.73 3.14 16.82
CA HIS A 351 -7.53 1.70 16.96
C HIS A 351 -6.44 1.22 16.02
N THR A 352 -5.74 0.16 16.41
CA THR A 352 -4.73 -0.50 15.57
C THR A 352 -5.35 -1.69 14.87
N TYR A 353 -5.70 -1.52 13.59
CA TYR A 353 -6.23 -2.58 12.75
C TYR A 353 -5.08 -3.35 12.12
N SER A 354 -5.09 -4.68 12.26
CA SER A 354 -4.00 -5.53 11.81
C SER A 354 -4.48 -6.71 10.98
N ALA A 355 -3.72 -7.03 9.93
CA ALA A 355 -3.83 -8.28 9.20
C ALA A 355 -2.48 -9.00 9.19
N ARG A 356 -2.43 -10.20 9.76
CA ARG A 356 -1.33 -11.15 9.59
C ARG A 356 -1.72 -12.10 8.45
N TRP A 357 -1.03 -11.96 7.32
CA TRP A 357 -1.23 -12.73 6.11
C TRP A 357 -0.06 -13.69 5.94
N GLU A 358 -0.34 -14.98 6.06
CA GLU A 358 0.62 -16.09 6.07
C GLU A 358 0.30 -17.09 4.93
N PRO A 359 1.26 -17.94 4.51
CA PRO A 359 1.02 -19.00 3.51
C PRO A 359 -0.05 -20.05 3.87
N GLY A 360 -0.62 -20.00 5.08
CA GLY A 360 -1.65 -20.94 5.53
C GLY A 360 -2.84 -20.31 6.23
N ARG A 361 -2.86 -18.98 6.40
CA ARG A 361 -3.99 -18.29 7.05
C ARG A 361 -3.95 -16.78 6.88
N ILE A 362 -5.12 -16.16 7.06
CA ILE A 362 -5.26 -14.72 7.27
C ILE A 362 -5.90 -14.52 8.64
N THR A 363 -5.22 -13.74 9.49
CA THR A 363 -5.68 -13.42 10.85
C THR A 363 -5.87 -11.91 10.97
N LEU A 364 -7.03 -11.47 11.45
CA LEU A 364 -7.34 -10.07 11.72
C LEU A 364 -7.37 -9.80 13.20
N ALA A 365 -6.76 -8.68 13.60
CA ALA A 365 -6.74 -8.20 14.96
C ALA A 365 -7.10 -6.72 15.01
N VAL A 366 -7.66 -6.30 16.14
CA VAL A 366 -7.86 -4.89 16.49
C VAL A 366 -7.32 -4.67 17.90
N ASP A 367 -6.45 -3.68 18.07
CA ASP A 367 -5.77 -3.38 19.34
C ASP A 367 -5.05 -4.59 19.95
N GLY A 368 -4.42 -5.40 19.08
CA GLY A 368 -3.72 -6.62 19.45
C GLY A 368 -4.62 -7.82 19.75
N ILE A 369 -5.95 -7.67 19.72
CA ILE A 369 -6.90 -8.75 19.97
C ILE A 369 -7.36 -9.35 18.65
N GLU A 370 -7.04 -10.62 18.42
CA GLU A 370 -7.54 -11.41 17.30
C GLU A 370 -9.07 -11.51 17.35
N TRP A 371 -9.72 -11.31 16.21
CA TRP A 371 -11.18 -11.39 16.08
C TRP A 371 -11.65 -12.17 14.86
N ALA A 372 -10.76 -12.45 13.91
CA ALA A 372 -11.03 -13.33 12.79
C ALA A 372 -9.78 -14.11 12.40
N ARG A 373 -9.98 -15.37 12.03
CA ARG A 373 -8.97 -16.27 11.48
C ARG A 373 -9.61 -17.09 10.38
N ILE A 374 -9.00 -17.07 9.20
CA ILE A 374 -9.47 -17.80 8.03
C ILE A 374 -8.32 -18.63 7.49
N GLU A 375 -8.53 -19.94 7.41
CA GLU A 375 -7.55 -20.92 6.93
C GLU A 375 -8.14 -21.61 5.70
N PRO A 376 -7.32 -21.91 4.67
CA PRO A 376 -7.79 -22.63 3.49
C PRO A 376 -8.30 -24.02 3.87
N SER A 377 -9.26 -24.53 3.10
CA SER A 377 -9.65 -25.93 3.17
C SER A 377 -8.59 -26.84 2.51
N ALA A 378 -8.81 -28.16 2.53
CA ALA A 378 -8.00 -29.09 1.73
C ALA A 378 -7.97 -28.76 0.22
N ASN A 379 -9.01 -28.07 -0.28
CA ASN A 379 -9.12 -27.60 -1.67
C ASN A 379 -8.75 -26.11 -1.83
N GLY A 380 -8.00 -25.54 -0.87
CA GLY A 380 -7.66 -24.12 -0.83
C GLY A 380 -8.80 -23.21 -0.34
N PHE A 381 -8.60 -21.89 -0.46
CA PHE A 381 -9.59 -20.86 -0.13
C PHE A 381 -10.88 -20.98 -0.96
N GLN A 382 -10.77 -21.34 -2.23
CA GLN A 382 -11.93 -21.57 -3.10
C GLN A 382 -12.87 -22.67 -2.60
N GLY A 383 -12.37 -23.61 -1.78
CA GLY A 383 -13.17 -24.67 -1.17
C GLY A 383 -14.02 -24.20 0.01
N LEU A 384 -13.76 -22.99 0.53
CA LEU A 384 -14.60 -22.35 1.56
C LEU A 384 -15.87 -21.71 0.97
N LEU A 385 -15.96 -21.63 -0.36
CA LEU A 385 -17.05 -21.00 -1.09
C LEU A 385 -17.85 -22.03 -1.89
N GLY A 386 -19.18 -21.91 -1.82
CA GLY A 386 -20.13 -22.79 -2.51
C GLY A 386 -19.93 -22.80 -4.03
N ARG A 387 -20.43 -23.85 -4.70
CA ARG A 387 -20.31 -24.01 -6.16
C ARG A 387 -21.08 -22.95 -6.95
N ASP A 388 -22.05 -22.31 -6.32
CA ASP A 388 -22.84 -21.19 -6.81
C ASP A 388 -22.06 -19.88 -6.87
N CYS A 389 -20.96 -19.75 -6.12
CA CYS A 389 -20.08 -18.58 -6.23
C CYS A 389 -19.31 -18.59 -7.56
N PRO A 390 -19.41 -17.54 -8.39
CA PRO A 390 -18.80 -17.45 -9.71
C PRO A 390 -17.29 -17.17 -9.64
N LEU A 391 -16.54 -18.16 -9.14
CA LEU A 391 -15.09 -18.10 -9.00
C LEU A 391 -14.37 -18.66 -10.24
N PRO A 392 -13.18 -18.13 -10.60
CA PRO A 392 -12.33 -18.68 -11.64
C PRO A 392 -11.58 -19.93 -11.15
N ARG A 393 -12.31 -21.00 -10.81
CA ARG A 393 -11.79 -22.19 -10.11
C ARG A 393 -10.61 -22.86 -10.81
N ASP A 394 -10.61 -22.91 -12.13
CA ASP A 394 -9.51 -23.47 -12.93
C ASP A 394 -8.22 -22.66 -12.76
N LEU A 395 -8.31 -21.32 -12.74
CA LEU A 395 -7.17 -20.45 -12.49
C LEU A 395 -6.71 -20.56 -11.03
N LEU A 396 -7.64 -20.56 -10.08
CA LEU A 396 -7.33 -20.71 -8.65
C LEU A 396 -6.65 -22.05 -8.35
N ALA A 397 -7.02 -23.13 -9.05
CA ALA A 397 -6.40 -24.44 -8.91
C ALA A 397 -4.94 -24.49 -9.42
N SER A 398 -4.51 -23.52 -10.23
CA SER A 398 -3.11 -23.38 -10.66
C SER A 398 -2.21 -22.70 -9.61
N GLY A 399 -2.81 -22.09 -8.58
CA GLY A 399 -2.10 -21.47 -7.46
C GLY A 399 -1.89 -22.41 -6.29
N SER A 400 -1.40 -21.85 -5.19
CA SER A 400 -1.33 -22.54 -3.90
C SER A 400 -2.72 -22.62 -3.23
N ASN A 401 -2.81 -23.31 -2.10
CA ASN A 401 -4.04 -23.33 -1.30
C ASN A 401 -4.47 -21.93 -0.82
N MET A 402 -3.56 -20.95 -0.83
CA MET A 402 -3.85 -19.54 -0.51
C MET A 402 -4.46 -18.76 -1.68
N ALA A 403 -4.46 -19.29 -2.91
CA ALA A 403 -4.95 -18.56 -4.08
C ALA A 403 -6.38 -18.01 -3.86
N PRO A 404 -6.64 -16.73 -4.20
CA PRO A 404 -5.76 -15.82 -4.96
C PRO A 404 -4.74 -15.02 -4.11
N PHE A 405 -4.67 -15.25 -2.79
CA PHE A 405 -3.83 -14.51 -1.84
C PHE A 405 -2.41 -15.08 -1.73
N ASP A 406 -1.84 -15.49 -2.85
CA ASP A 406 -0.52 -16.10 -2.97
C ASP A 406 0.38 -15.41 -4.01
N ASP A 407 0.07 -14.15 -4.30
CA ASP A 407 0.82 -13.25 -5.16
C ASP A 407 1.11 -11.92 -4.43
N TYR A 408 1.73 -10.95 -5.09
CA TYR A 408 2.07 -9.64 -4.51
C TYR A 408 0.84 -8.73 -4.41
N PHE A 409 0.69 -8.10 -3.24
CA PHE A 409 -0.35 -7.13 -2.95
C PHE A 409 0.28 -5.81 -2.48
N TYR A 410 -0.38 -4.69 -2.73
CA TYR A 410 -0.05 -3.40 -2.13
C TYR A 410 -1.11 -3.04 -1.07
N LEU A 411 -0.75 -2.16 -0.15
CA LEU A 411 -1.69 -1.62 0.82
C LEU A 411 -2.44 -0.42 0.23
N THR A 412 -3.73 -0.37 0.49
CA THR A 412 -4.63 0.72 0.12
C THR A 412 -5.22 1.38 1.35
N LEU A 413 -5.28 2.71 1.31
CA LEU A 413 -6.01 3.57 2.23
C LEU A 413 -6.93 4.49 1.43
N GLY A 414 -8.20 4.60 1.79
CA GLY A 414 -9.13 5.49 1.11
C GLY A 414 -10.45 5.67 1.83
N VAL A 415 -11.29 6.53 1.29
CA VAL A 415 -12.69 6.65 1.72
C VAL A 415 -13.59 6.63 0.49
N ALA A 416 -14.62 5.81 0.52
CA ALA A 416 -15.63 5.75 -0.51
C ALA A 416 -17.01 6.13 0.06
N ALA A 417 -17.96 6.36 -0.83
CA ALA A 417 -19.32 6.76 -0.49
C ALA A 417 -20.35 6.05 -1.36
N GLY A 418 -21.46 5.63 -0.77
CA GLY A 418 -22.55 4.96 -1.47
C GLY A 418 -22.11 3.64 -2.11
N GLY A 419 -22.42 3.45 -3.39
CA GLY A 419 -22.11 2.24 -4.13
C GLY A 419 -23.17 1.15 -3.99
N ILE A 420 -22.90 -0.01 -4.59
CA ILE A 420 -23.88 -1.11 -4.69
C ILE A 420 -23.55 -2.33 -3.83
N SER A 421 -22.45 -2.28 -3.06
CA SER A 421 -21.94 -3.41 -2.29
C SER A 421 -22.03 -3.24 -0.78
N GLU A 422 -21.52 -2.12 -0.26
CA GLU A 422 -21.34 -1.96 1.18
C GLU A 422 -22.67 -1.78 1.92
N PHE A 423 -23.68 -1.16 1.32
CA PHE A 423 -24.96 -0.86 1.96
C PHE A 423 -26.07 -1.81 1.45
N PRO A 424 -26.56 -2.76 2.26
CA PRO A 424 -27.63 -3.66 1.85
C PRO A 424 -28.93 -2.93 1.52
N ASP A 425 -29.69 -3.44 0.56
CA ASP A 425 -31.05 -2.96 0.30
C ASP A 425 -31.96 -3.26 1.50
N GLY A 426 -32.87 -2.33 1.81
CA GLY A 426 -33.73 -2.40 3.00
C GLY A 426 -33.09 -1.88 4.28
N SER A 427 -31.83 -1.43 4.23
CA SER A 427 -31.20 -0.74 5.36
C SER A 427 -31.80 0.65 5.61
N TYR A 428 -31.78 1.08 6.86
CA TYR A 428 -32.32 2.37 7.31
C TYR A 428 -31.43 2.99 8.39
N THR A 429 -31.36 4.32 8.41
CA THR A 429 -30.63 5.11 9.41
C THR A 429 -31.57 5.56 10.55
N SER A 430 -31.16 6.54 11.36
CA SER A 430 -31.99 7.11 12.42
C SER A 430 -33.36 7.54 11.91
N ASP A 431 -34.35 7.57 12.81
CA ASP A 431 -35.75 7.91 12.50
C ASP A 431 -36.39 6.99 11.44
N SER A 432 -35.90 5.75 11.33
CA SER A 432 -36.35 4.75 10.34
C SER A 432 -36.23 5.23 8.90
N ARG A 433 -35.26 6.10 8.64
CA ARG A 433 -35.07 6.70 7.32
C ARG A 433 -34.43 5.70 6.35
N PRO A 434 -35.12 5.30 5.26
CA PRO A 434 -34.61 4.26 4.39
C PRO A 434 -33.42 4.74 3.56
N LYS A 435 -32.52 3.82 3.22
CA LYS A 435 -31.50 4.02 2.20
C LYS A 435 -32.13 4.57 0.90
N PRO A 436 -31.60 5.69 0.33
CA PRO A 436 -32.27 6.37 -0.77
C PRO A 436 -32.16 5.68 -2.14
N TRP A 437 -31.30 4.67 -2.27
CA TRP A 437 -31.13 3.90 -3.51
C TRP A 437 -31.28 2.40 -3.32
N ARG A 438 -31.52 1.70 -4.43
CA ARG A 438 -31.45 0.24 -4.53
C ARG A 438 -30.18 -0.17 -5.25
N ASN A 439 -29.50 -1.22 -4.80
CA ASN A 439 -28.27 -1.73 -5.39
C ASN A 439 -28.40 -2.08 -6.90
N PRO A 440 -29.44 -2.80 -7.36
CA PRO A 440 -29.61 -3.05 -8.81
C PRO A 440 -30.22 -1.86 -9.58
N GLY A 441 -30.44 -0.72 -8.92
CA GLY A 441 -31.14 0.42 -9.50
C GLY A 441 -30.26 1.24 -10.43
N ARG A 442 -30.68 1.41 -11.70
CA ARG A 442 -29.98 2.27 -12.68
C ARG A 442 -29.87 3.75 -12.27
N LYS A 443 -30.71 4.20 -11.33
CA LYS A 443 -30.73 5.56 -10.77
C LYS A 443 -30.01 5.66 -9.42
N ALA A 444 -29.21 4.66 -9.03
CA ALA A 444 -28.70 4.59 -7.67
C ALA A 444 -27.87 5.82 -7.25
N SER A 445 -26.86 6.18 -8.05
CA SER A 445 -26.05 7.40 -7.82
C SER A 445 -26.90 8.68 -7.86
N LEU A 446 -27.87 8.77 -8.78
CA LEU A 446 -28.79 9.91 -8.87
C LEU A 446 -29.64 10.05 -7.61
N ASN A 447 -30.25 8.96 -7.12
CA ASN A 447 -31.07 8.99 -5.91
C ASN A 447 -30.23 9.32 -4.67
N PHE A 448 -29.01 8.77 -4.59
CA PHE A 448 -28.05 9.14 -3.54
C PHE A 448 -27.76 10.65 -3.56
N TRP A 449 -27.47 11.21 -4.73
CA TRP A 449 -27.21 12.64 -4.87
C TRP A 449 -28.44 13.52 -4.62
N GLN A 450 -29.63 13.12 -5.05
CA GLN A 450 -30.87 13.86 -4.77
C GLN A 450 -31.17 13.93 -3.27
N ASP A 451 -30.67 12.95 -2.50
CA ASP A 451 -30.84 12.87 -1.07
C ASP A 451 -29.77 13.64 -0.26
N ILE A 452 -28.89 14.40 -0.92
CA ILE A 452 -27.71 15.06 -0.34
C ILE A 452 -27.94 15.84 0.96
N LYS A 453 -29.08 16.54 1.07
CA LYS A 453 -29.41 17.37 2.23
C LYS A 453 -29.49 16.57 3.54
N THR A 454 -29.61 15.26 3.43
CA THR A 454 -29.90 14.40 4.57
C THR A 454 -28.68 13.65 5.08
N TRP A 455 -27.72 13.35 4.21
CA TRP A 455 -26.49 12.67 4.59
C TRP A 455 -25.27 13.61 4.64
N TRP A 456 -25.22 14.68 3.85
CA TRP A 456 -24.02 15.54 3.81
C TRP A 456 -23.68 16.15 5.17
N ASN A 457 -24.69 16.63 5.91
CA ASN A 457 -24.49 17.23 7.24
C ASN A 457 -24.09 16.21 8.32
N THR A 458 -24.16 14.91 8.03
CA THR A 458 -23.72 13.86 8.96
C THR A 458 -22.21 13.58 8.85
N TRP A 459 -21.57 14.03 7.77
CA TRP A 459 -20.15 13.82 7.51
C TRP A 459 -19.32 14.73 8.40
N THR A 460 -18.89 14.18 9.53
CA THR A 460 -18.31 14.92 10.66
C THR A 460 -16.88 14.50 10.96
N GLN A 461 -16.43 13.35 10.44
CA GLN A 461 -15.06 12.87 10.64
C GLN A 461 -14.52 12.22 9.35
N PRO A 462 -13.34 12.63 8.85
CA PRO A 462 -12.65 11.93 7.76
C PRO A 462 -12.04 10.61 8.27
N LEU A 463 -11.45 9.82 7.37
CA LEU A 463 -10.51 8.80 7.82
C LEU A 463 -9.24 9.51 8.31
N ILE A 464 -8.81 9.22 9.54
CA ILE A 464 -7.60 9.80 10.15
C ILE A 464 -6.65 8.65 10.46
N VAL A 465 -5.46 8.64 9.85
CA VAL A 465 -4.45 7.59 10.03
C VAL A 465 -3.23 8.21 10.70
N ASP A 466 -2.80 7.58 11.80
CA ASP A 466 -1.64 7.95 12.61
C ASP A 466 -0.36 7.32 12.08
N TYR A 467 -0.37 6.01 11.87
CA TYR A 467 0.74 5.34 11.21
C TYR A 467 0.30 4.11 10.45
N VAL A 468 1.17 3.71 9.52
CA VAL A 468 1.16 2.41 8.86
C VAL A 468 2.49 1.74 9.10
N ARG A 469 2.44 0.43 9.38
CA ARG A 469 3.64 -0.40 9.48
C ARG A 469 3.41 -1.77 8.84
N ILE A 470 4.38 -2.25 8.08
CA ILE A 470 4.38 -3.60 7.50
C ILE A 470 5.66 -4.31 7.94
N ARG A 471 5.52 -5.52 8.51
CA ARG A 471 6.62 -6.36 8.97
C ARG A 471 6.65 -7.70 8.25
N ALA A 472 7.85 -8.16 7.95
CA ALA A 472 8.11 -9.49 7.41
C ALA A 472 7.93 -10.59 8.48
N ILE A 473 7.62 -11.81 8.03
CA ILE A 473 7.29 -12.95 8.92
C ILE A 473 8.02 -14.24 8.57
#